data_AF-A0A162P5W0-F1
#
_entry.id   AF-A0A162P5W0-F1
#
_cell.length_a   1.000
_cell.length_b   1.000
_cell.length_c   1.000
_cell.angle_alpha   90.00
_cell.angle_beta   90.00
_cell.angle_gamma   90.00
#
_symmetry.space_group_name_H-M   'P 1'
#
loop_
_entity.id
_entity.type
_entity.pdbx_description
1 polymer ?
#
loop_
_entity_poly.entity_id
_entity_poly.type
_entity_poly.pdbx_seq_one_letter_code
_entity_poly.pdbx_strand_id
1 'polypeptide(L)'
;MSLFKSRDWWNTKCGIDETFGAFHMCIASYENTANGTVKQIIIVGSLQGYLRIYDPKAPSSPETSCLADLQLETQLALPVLAVLSGRFNNTEGLHVAVLHPMHLRILRIVINENTELNSHCTVDFMYEHRLPLHGYTLIAGPSNVVHFTFSILHLDCFTCT
;
A
#
# COMPACT_ATOMS: atom_id res chain seq x y z
N MET A 1 -9.01 20.16 -28.32
CA MET A 1 -8.36 20.70 -27.11
C MET A 1 -9.17 20.23 -25.91
N SER A 2 -8.53 19.61 -24.90
CA SER A 2 -9.24 19.22 -23.68
C SER A 2 -9.61 20.46 -22.87
N LEU A 3 -10.88 20.58 -22.51
CA LEU A 3 -11.43 21.65 -21.65
C LEU A 3 -10.94 21.54 -20.21
N PHE A 4 -10.50 20.35 -19.80
CA PHE A 4 -9.94 20.07 -18.48
C PHE A 4 -8.45 19.76 -18.62
N LYS A 5 -7.62 20.51 -17.92
CA LYS A 5 -6.20 20.19 -17.74
C LYS A 5 -6.01 19.68 -16.32
N SER A 6 -5.41 18.50 -16.16
CA SER A 6 -4.90 18.07 -14.87
C SER A 6 -3.79 19.01 -14.44
N ARG A 7 -3.80 19.42 -13.17
CA ARG A 7 -2.71 20.18 -12.57
C ARG A 7 -1.86 19.20 -11.80
N ASP A 8 -0.61 19.03 -12.23
CA ASP A 8 0.33 18.16 -11.56
C ASP A 8 0.77 18.83 -10.25
N TRP A 9 0.38 18.24 -9.12
CA TRP A 9 0.83 18.65 -7.79
C TRP A 9 2.06 17.84 -7.37
N TRP A 10 2.02 16.53 -7.61
CA TRP A 10 3.06 15.57 -7.23
C TRP A 10 3.10 14.44 -8.25
N ASN A 11 4.30 13.99 -8.59
CA ASN A 11 4.51 12.79 -9.37
C ASN A 11 5.87 12.18 -9.00
N THR A 12 6.01 10.87 -9.22
CA THR A 12 7.26 10.14 -9.05
C THR A 12 7.33 8.99 -10.05
N LYS A 13 8.55 8.50 -10.32
CA LYS A 13 8.77 7.26 -11.06
C LYS A 13 9.16 6.16 -10.09
N CYS A 14 8.40 5.07 -10.11
CA CYS A 14 8.67 3.90 -9.26
C CYS A 14 9.69 2.97 -9.94
N GLY A 15 10.90 2.90 -9.39
CA GLY A 15 11.91 1.92 -9.81
C GLY A 15 12.42 2.05 -11.25
N ILE A 16 13.05 0.97 -11.72
CA ILE A 16 13.59 0.83 -13.09
C ILE A 16 13.04 -0.48 -13.64
N ASP A 17 12.37 -0.43 -14.80
CA ASP A 17 11.78 -1.58 -15.49
C ASP A 17 10.83 -2.44 -14.63
N GLU A 18 10.12 -1.80 -13.69
CA GLU A 18 9.10 -2.45 -12.87
C GLU A 18 7.75 -2.51 -13.58
N THR A 19 6.95 -3.52 -13.23
CA THR A 19 5.65 -3.77 -13.83
C THR A 19 4.54 -3.58 -12.80
N PHE A 20 3.55 -2.77 -13.18
CA PHE A 20 2.43 -2.40 -12.33
C PHE A 20 1.08 -2.78 -12.96
N GLY A 21 0.09 -3.06 -12.11
CA GLY A 21 -1.27 -3.39 -12.48
C GLY A 21 -2.28 -2.57 -11.67
N ALA A 22 -3.58 -2.78 -11.90
CA ALA A 22 -4.64 -1.96 -11.32
C ALA A 22 -4.72 -2.00 -9.78
N PHE A 23 -4.29 -3.10 -9.16
CA PHE A 23 -4.42 -3.33 -7.70
C PHE A 23 -3.11 -3.07 -6.92
N HIS A 24 -2.09 -2.54 -7.59
CA HIS A 24 -0.76 -2.34 -6.99
C HIS A 24 -0.62 -1.04 -6.21
N MET A 25 -1.64 -0.18 -6.22
CA MET A 25 -1.64 1.09 -5.50
C MET A 25 -2.83 1.14 -4.55
N CYS A 26 -2.60 1.60 -3.32
CA CYS A 26 -3.67 1.98 -2.41
C CYS A 26 -3.32 3.24 -1.64
N ILE A 27 -4.35 3.96 -1.21
CA ILE A 27 -4.22 5.14 -0.35
C ILE A 27 -4.64 4.72 1.05
N ALA A 28 -3.75 4.97 2.01
CA ALA A 28 -3.99 4.67 3.40
C ALA A 28 -4.04 5.95 4.22
N SER A 29 -4.92 5.99 5.22
CA SER A 29 -4.99 7.09 6.18
C SER A 29 -4.44 6.63 7.53
N TYR A 30 -3.63 7.47 8.16
CA TYR A 30 -3.15 7.26 9.53
C TYR A 30 -3.26 8.56 10.33
N GLU A 31 -3.42 8.43 11.64
CA GLU A 31 -3.43 9.57 12.54
C GLU A 31 -2.01 9.84 13.03
N ASN A 32 -1.56 11.07 12.86
CA ASN A 32 -0.27 11.50 13.37
C ASN A 32 -0.36 11.72 14.88
N THR A 33 0.39 10.92 15.64
CA THR A 33 0.41 10.96 17.11
C THR A 33 0.91 12.28 17.67
N ALA A 34 1.69 13.07 16.91
CA ALA A 34 2.23 14.34 17.37
C ALA A 34 1.20 15.48 17.42
N ASN A 35 0.20 15.46 16.53
CA ASN A 35 -0.74 16.58 16.38
C ASN A 35 -2.20 16.17 16.15
N GLY A 36 -2.52 14.87 16.16
CA GLY A 36 -3.88 14.34 15.95
C GLY A 36 -4.41 14.55 14.53
N THR A 37 -3.56 14.95 13.57
CA THR A 37 -4.00 15.18 12.19
C THR A 37 -4.03 13.87 11.42
N VAL A 38 -5.10 13.66 10.64
CA VAL A 38 -5.18 12.52 9.72
C VAL A 38 -4.37 12.86 8.47
N LYS A 39 -3.35 12.05 8.20
CA LYS A 39 -2.54 12.11 6.99
C LYS A 39 -2.87 10.95 6.06
N GLN A 40 -2.59 11.13 4.77
CA GLN A 40 -2.75 10.11 3.75
C GLN A 40 -1.41 9.77 3.13
N ILE A 41 -1.15 8.48 2.92
CA ILE A 41 0.04 7.97 2.26
C ILE A 41 -0.37 7.13 1.05
N ILE A 42 0.52 7.08 0.08
CA ILE A 42 0.37 6.24 -1.10
C ILE A 42 1.25 5.01 -0.91
N ILE A 43 0.66 3.84 -0.96
CA ILE A 43 1.39 2.57 -0.90
C ILE A 43 1.37 1.96 -2.29
N VAL A 44 2.55 1.56 -2.77
CA VAL A 44 2.73 0.98 -4.11
C VAL A 44 3.48 -0.34 -3.99
N GLY A 45 2.91 -1.41 -4.54
CA GLY A 45 3.55 -2.70 -4.73
C GLY A 45 3.97 -2.93 -6.18
N SER A 46 4.94 -3.80 -6.45
CA SER A 46 5.28 -4.21 -7.82
C SER A 46 5.35 -5.72 -7.99
N LEU A 47 5.25 -6.18 -9.25
CA LEU A 47 5.41 -7.60 -9.57
C LEU A 47 6.83 -8.11 -9.26
N GLN A 48 7.80 -7.21 -9.19
CA GLN A 48 9.18 -7.51 -8.80
C GLN A 48 9.34 -7.68 -7.27
N GLY A 49 8.26 -7.47 -6.51
CA GLY A 49 8.24 -7.68 -5.06
C GLY A 49 8.59 -6.42 -4.25
N TYR A 50 8.74 -5.26 -4.87
CA TYR A 50 8.98 -4.02 -4.11
C TYR A 50 7.68 -3.53 -3.48
N LEU A 51 7.78 -3.08 -2.23
CA LEU A 51 6.74 -2.34 -1.52
C LEU A 51 7.29 -0.96 -1.14
N ARG A 52 6.60 0.08 -1.58
CA ARG A 52 6.98 1.48 -1.37
C ARG A 52 5.87 2.24 -0.68
N ILE A 53 6.25 3.17 0.18
CA ILE A 53 5.34 4.07 0.88
C ILE A 53 5.80 5.49 0.60
N TYR A 54 4.90 6.30 0.07
CA TYR A 54 5.12 7.72 -0.22
C TYR A 54 4.22 8.59 0.66
N ASP A 55 4.82 9.63 1.22
CA ASP A 55 4.13 10.76 1.85
C ASP A 55 4.30 11.98 0.92
N PRO A 56 3.38 12.20 -0.03
CA PRO A 56 3.53 13.23 -1.05
C PRO A 56 3.43 14.62 -0.42
N LYS A 57 4.53 15.37 -0.45
CA LYS A 57 4.57 16.77 0.02
C LYS A 57 4.43 17.72 -1.14
N ALA A 58 3.87 18.90 -0.87
CA ALA A 58 3.85 19.97 -1.86
C ALA A 58 5.30 20.30 -2.27
N PRO A 59 5.61 20.40 -3.57
CA PRO A 59 6.96 20.68 -4.02
C PRO A 59 7.39 22.04 -3.48
N SER A 60 8.45 22.06 -2.67
CA SER A 60 9.08 23.30 -2.19
C SER A 60 9.84 24.01 -3.32
N SER A 61 10.25 23.26 -4.36
CA SER A 61 10.84 23.75 -5.61
C SER A 61 10.55 22.74 -6.74
N PRO A 62 10.58 23.15 -8.03
CA PRO A 62 10.31 22.27 -9.17
C PRO A 62 11.36 21.16 -9.41
N GLU A 63 12.51 21.19 -8.73
CA GLU A 63 13.65 20.29 -9.00
C GLU A 63 13.95 19.28 -7.87
N THR A 64 13.29 19.37 -6.71
CA THR A 64 13.68 18.61 -5.50
C THR A 64 12.66 17.56 -5.02
N SER A 65 11.57 17.34 -5.77
CA SER A 65 10.34 16.72 -5.24
C SER A 65 10.22 15.19 -5.36
N CYS A 66 11.30 14.41 -5.31
CA CYS A 66 11.18 12.97 -5.61
C CYS A 66 11.71 12.00 -4.52
N LEU A 67 12.80 12.32 -3.83
CA LEU A 67 13.41 11.41 -2.84
C LEU A 67 12.94 11.66 -1.40
N ALA A 68 12.62 12.91 -1.05
CA ALA A 68 12.19 13.27 0.31
C ALA A 68 10.78 12.74 0.67
N ASP A 69 10.01 12.33 -0.34
CA ASP A 69 8.64 11.85 -0.16
C ASP A 69 8.58 10.32 0.01
N LEU A 70 9.64 9.60 -0.36
CA LEU A 70 9.74 8.15 -0.16
C LEU A 70 10.05 7.88 1.33
N GLN A 71 9.07 7.32 2.04
CA GLN A 71 9.20 7.00 3.46
C GLN A 71 9.81 5.62 3.70
N LEU A 72 9.45 4.66 2.85
CA LEU A 72 9.95 3.29 2.91
C LEU A 72 10.04 2.70 1.52
N GLU A 73 11.13 1.98 1.29
CA GLU A 73 11.25 1.02 0.21
C GLU A 73 11.77 -0.29 0.80
N THR A 74 11.06 -1.38 0.57
CA THR A 74 11.49 -2.72 0.98
C THR A 74 11.20 -3.73 -0.12
N GLN A 75 12.07 -4.72 -0.27
CA GLN A 75 11.90 -5.80 -1.22
C GLN A 75 11.34 -7.02 -0.50
N LEU A 76 10.13 -7.41 -0.87
CA LEU A 76 9.49 -8.64 -0.44
C LEU A 76 10.01 -9.80 -1.29
N ALA A 77 10.04 -11.00 -0.69
CA ALA A 77 10.52 -12.20 -1.36
C ALA A 77 9.62 -12.71 -2.50
N LEU A 78 8.38 -12.20 -2.60
CA LEU A 78 7.36 -12.66 -3.54
C LEU A 78 6.76 -11.48 -4.33
N PRO A 79 6.31 -11.69 -5.58
CA PRO A 79 5.59 -10.70 -6.38
C PRO A 79 4.36 -10.14 -5.67
N VAL A 80 4.13 -8.83 -5.75
CA VAL A 80 2.93 -8.18 -5.20
C VAL A 80 1.86 -8.09 -6.29
N LEU A 81 0.73 -8.78 -6.11
CA LEU A 81 -0.42 -8.78 -7.02
C LEU A 81 -1.47 -7.74 -6.64
N ALA A 82 -1.63 -7.47 -5.34
CA ALA A 82 -2.54 -6.45 -4.84
C ALA A 82 -2.08 -5.91 -3.49
N VAL A 83 -2.37 -4.64 -3.24
CA VAL A 83 -2.12 -3.98 -1.95
C VAL A 83 -3.43 -3.34 -1.48
N LEU A 84 -3.79 -3.54 -0.22
CA LEU A 84 -5.01 -2.97 0.35
C LEU A 84 -4.76 -2.54 1.80
N SER A 85 -5.13 -1.32 2.16
CA SER A 85 -5.06 -0.82 3.54
C SER A 85 -6.40 -0.97 4.24
N GLY A 86 -6.40 -1.37 5.52
CA GLY A 86 -7.63 -1.56 6.28
C GLY A 86 -7.38 -1.95 7.73
N ARG A 87 -8.44 -2.33 8.45
CA ARG A 87 -8.36 -2.81 9.83
C ARG A 87 -8.48 -4.33 9.86
N PHE A 88 -7.36 -5.01 9.73
CA PHE A 88 -7.36 -6.47 9.55
C PHE A 88 -7.25 -7.27 10.85
N ASN A 89 -7.11 -6.56 11.97
CA ASN A 89 -7.07 -7.11 13.31
C ASN A 89 -7.75 -6.14 14.28
N ASN A 90 -7.90 -6.56 15.53
CA ASN A 90 -8.46 -5.73 16.61
C ASN A 90 -7.44 -4.73 17.18
N THR A 91 -6.22 -4.71 16.68
CA THR A 91 -5.21 -3.77 17.18
C THR A 91 -5.30 -2.46 16.42
N GLU A 92 -5.11 -1.37 17.13
CA GLU A 92 -5.01 -0.06 16.51
C GLU A 92 -3.73 0.05 15.67
N GLY A 93 -3.75 0.95 14.70
CA GLY A 93 -2.64 1.20 13.79
C GLY A 93 -2.97 0.94 12.33
N LEU A 94 -2.01 1.31 11.48
CA LEU A 94 -2.14 1.17 10.04
C LEU A 94 -1.73 -0.23 9.60
N HIS A 95 -2.65 -0.95 8.96
CA HIS A 95 -2.38 -2.28 8.42
C HIS A 95 -2.55 -2.32 6.92
N VAL A 96 -1.71 -3.13 6.29
CA VAL A 96 -1.68 -3.36 4.85
C VAL A 96 -1.70 -4.84 4.58
N ALA A 97 -2.63 -5.24 3.73
CA ALA A 97 -2.72 -6.57 3.18
C ALA A 97 -1.99 -6.57 1.84
N VAL A 98 -1.01 -7.47 1.71
CA VAL A 98 -0.25 -7.70 0.50
C VAL A 98 -0.61 -9.07 -0.03
N LEU A 99 -1.21 -9.11 -1.22
CA LEU A 99 -1.54 -10.34 -1.91
C LEU A 99 -0.36 -10.75 -2.80
N HIS A 100 0.15 -11.95 -2.54
CA HIS A 100 1.06 -12.69 -3.40
C HIS A 100 0.29 -13.84 -4.08
N PRO A 101 0.88 -14.53 -5.08
CA PRO A 101 0.18 -15.59 -5.80
C PRO A 101 -0.45 -16.65 -4.90
N MET A 102 0.25 -17.15 -3.88
CA MET A 102 -0.24 -18.21 -2.98
C MET A 102 -0.30 -17.78 -1.51
N HIS A 103 -0.13 -16.49 -1.22
CA HIS A 103 0.02 -16.00 0.15
C HIS A 103 -0.65 -14.64 0.30
N LEU A 104 -1.46 -14.46 1.34
CA LEU A 104 -1.92 -13.16 1.80
C LEU A 104 -1.15 -12.79 3.07
N ARG A 105 -0.40 -11.70 3.03
CA ARG A 105 0.39 -11.22 4.18
C ARG A 105 -0.21 -9.96 4.75
N ILE A 106 -0.37 -9.92 6.06
CA ILE A 106 -0.80 -8.72 6.79
C ILE A 106 0.42 -8.11 7.45
N LEU A 107 0.66 -6.85 7.11
CA LEU A 107 1.78 -6.05 7.56
C LEU A 107 1.26 -4.86 8.36
N ARG A 108 1.96 -4.49 9.43
CA ARG A 108 1.74 -3.24 10.15
C ARG A 108 2.76 -2.22 9.65
N ILE A 109 2.29 -1.02 9.35
CA ILE A 109 3.16 0.12 9.07
C ILE A 109 3.27 0.93 10.35
N VAL A 110 4.51 1.20 10.77
CA VAL A 110 4.82 2.08 11.89
C VAL A 110 5.57 3.30 11.33
N ILE A 111 4.99 4.48 11.52
CA ILE A 111 5.58 5.74 11.06
C ILE A 111 6.00 6.52 12.30
N ASN A 112 7.31 6.64 12.52
CA ASN A 112 7.87 7.43 13.60
C ASN A 112 8.26 8.82 13.07
N GLU A 113 7.40 9.80 13.28
CA GLU A 113 7.67 11.20 12.93
C GLU A 113 8.51 11.88 14.02
N ASN A 114 9.83 11.62 14.04
CA ASN A 114 10.75 12.37 14.89
C ASN A 114 11.10 13.71 14.20
N THR A 115 10.92 14.82 14.92
CA THR A 115 10.99 16.20 14.42
C THR A 115 12.35 16.66 13.90
N GLU A 116 13.42 15.88 14.04
CA GLU A 116 14.77 16.43 13.88
C GLU A 116 15.46 16.07 12.56
N LEU A 117 15.31 14.89 11.94
CA LEU A 117 16.06 14.68 10.68
C LEU A 117 15.62 13.58 9.70
N ASN A 118 14.74 12.63 10.04
CA ASN A 118 14.12 11.70 9.09
C ASN A 118 12.96 10.97 9.78
N SER A 119 11.77 10.98 9.16
CA SER A 119 10.67 10.10 9.57
C SER A 119 11.07 8.65 9.26
N HIS A 120 11.17 7.82 10.31
CA HIS A 120 11.50 6.41 10.14
C HIS A 120 10.19 5.64 9.95
N CYS A 121 9.95 5.18 8.73
CA CYS A 121 8.86 4.26 8.44
C CYS A 121 9.40 2.82 8.47
N THR A 122 8.79 1.96 9.28
CA THR A 122 9.11 0.53 9.35
C THR A 122 7.86 -0.30 9.05
N VAL A 123 8.09 -1.53 8.58
CA VAL A 123 7.04 -2.49 8.31
C VAL A 123 7.28 -3.74 9.13
N ASP A 124 6.30 -4.09 9.95
CA ASP A 124 6.32 -5.27 10.80
C ASP A 124 5.39 -6.34 10.23
N PHE A 125 5.90 -7.55 10.08
CA PHE A 125 5.09 -8.69 9.69
C PHE A 125 4.17 -9.10 10.84
N MET A 126 2.87 -9.23 10.59
CA MET A 126 1.92 -9.68 11.60
C MET A 126 1.57 -11.16 11.45
N TYR A 127 0.99 -11.52 10.31
CA TYR A 127 0.62 -12.90 10.02
C TYR A 127 0.44 -13.12 8.52
N GLU A 128 0.40 -14.39 8.13
CA GLU A 128 0.27 -14.83 6.75
C GLU A 128 -0.78 -15.93 6.64
N HIS A 129 -1.61 -15.83 5.61
CA HIS A 129 -2.53 -16.88 5.19
C HIS A 129 -2.06 -17.48 3.88
N ARG A 130 -1.77 -18.78 3.90
CA ARG A 130 -1.51 -19.53 2.68
C ARG A 130 -2.82 -19.78 1.95
N LEU A 131 -2.85 -19.43 0.67
CA LEU A 131 -4.02 -19.63 -0.19
C LEU A 131 -4.00 -21.05 -0.76
N PRO A 132 -5.18 -21.68 -0.90
CA PRO A 132 -5.28 -23.00 -1.54
C PRO A 132 -5.07 -22.90 -3.06
N LEU A 133 -5.37 -21.73 -3.64
CA LEU A 133 -5.32 -21.46 -5.08
C LEU A 133 -4.65 -20.09 -5.34
N HIS A 134 -4.26 -19.85 -6.59
CA HIS A 134 -3.63 -18.59 -6.97
C HIS A 134 -4.60 -17.41 -6.82
N GLY A 135 -4.25 -16.42 -6.02
CA GLY A 135 -5.00 -15.19 -5.88
C GLY A 135 -4.83 -14.29 -7.11
N TYR A 136 -5.86 -13.55 -7.46
CA TYR A 136 -5.85 -12.56 -8.56
C TYR A 136 -6.06 -11.14 -8.05
N THR A 137 -7.12 -10.93 -7.27
CA THR A 137 -7.44 -9.63 -6.67
C THR A 137 -7.91 -9.80 -5.23
N LEU A 138 -7.79 -8.72 -4.47
CA LEU A 138 -8.15 -8.63 -3.07
C LEU A 138 -9.15 -7.48 -2.89
N ILE A 139 -10.27 -7.79 -2.26
CA ILE A 139 -11.24 -6.79 -1.81
C ILE A 139 -11.43 -6.98 -0.31
N ALA A 140 -11.44 -5.89 0.45
CA ALA A 140 -11.79 -5.92 1.86
C ALA A 140 -12.98 -4.99 2.11
N GLY A 141 -13.84 -5.39 3.04
CA GLY A 141 -14.97 -4.59 3.46
C GLY A 141 -15.40 -4.93 4.88
N PRO A 142 -16.21 -4.06 5.50
CA PRO A 142 -16.84 -4.39 6.77
C PRO A 142 -17.76 -5.60 6.55
N SER A 143 -17.53 -6.67 7.31
CA SER A 143 -18.57 -7.70 7.45
C SER A 143 -19.58 -7.22 8.47
N ASN A 144 -20.80 -7.75 8.37
CA ASN A 144 -21.98 -7.34 9.14
C ASN A 144 -21.80 -7.44 10.68
N VAL A 145 -20.67 -7.96 11.15
CA VAL A 145 -20.35 -8.21 12.56
C VAL A 145 -18.87 -7.89 12.82
N VAL A 146 -18.54 -6.61 12.98
CA VAL A 146 -17.33 -6.08 13.67
C VAL A 146 -15.96 -6.43 13.06
N HIS A 147 -15.86 -7.42 12.18
CA HIS A 147 -14.62 -7.90 11.57
C HIS A 147 -14.52 -7.43 10.12
N PHE A 148 -13.36 -6.91 9.71
CA PHE A 148 -13.05 -6.78 8.28
C PHE A 148 -12.84 -8.16 7.69
N THR A 149 -13.57 -8.47 6.64
CA THR A 149 -13.39 -9.70 5.89
C THR A 149 -12.75 -9.38 4.56
N PHE A 150 -11.88 -10.27 4.11
CA PHE A 150 -11.30 -10.24 2.79
C PHE A 150 -12.02 -11.23 1.89
N SER A 151 -12.22 -10.86 0.65
CA SER A 151 -12.58 -11.79 -0.42
C SER A 151 -11.47 -11.77 -1.45
N ILE A 152 -11.00 -12.97 -1.81
CA ILE A 152 -9.94 -13.17 -2.80
C ILE A 152 -10.58 -13.84 -3.99
N LEU A 153 -10.44 -13.21 -5.16
CA LEU A 153 -10.81 -13.87 -6.40
C LEU A 153 -9.65 -14.76 -6.81
N HIS A 154 -9.93 -16.02 -7.11
CA HIS A 154 -8.95 -16.98 -7.63
C HIS A 154 -9.01 -17.04 -9.16
N LEU A 155 -7.85 -17.27 -9.80
CA LEU A 155 -7.75 -17.38 -11.26
C LEU A 155 -8.60 -18.52 -11.84
N ASP A 156 -8.82 -19.59 -11.06
CA ASP A 156 -9.55 -20.78 -11.53
C ASP A 156 -11.08 -20.60 -11.53
N CYS A 157 -11.62 -19.45 -11.09
CA CYS A 157 -13.07 -19.18 -11.10
C CYS A 157 -13.68 -19.00 -12.50
N PHE A 158 -12.89 -19.05 -13.58
CA PHE A 158 -13.36 -18.89 -14.97
C PHE A 158 -13.42 -20.18 -15.79
N THR A 159 -13.24 -21.37 -15.18
CA THR A 159 -13.62 -22.62 -15.85
C THR A 159 -15.13 -22.81 -15.74
N CYS A 160 -15.87 -22.09 -16.59
CA CYS A 160 -17.25 -22.47 -16.93
C CYS A 160 -17.21 -23.85 -17.60
N THR A 161 -17.56 -24.91 -16.86
CA THR A 161 -18.07 -26.16 -17.41
C THR A 161 -19.43 -25.94 -18.05
#